data_AF-A0A352FGH0-F1
#
_entry.id   AF-A0A352FGH0-F1
#
_cell.length_a   1.000
_cell.length_b   1.000
_cell.length_c   1.000
_cell.angle_alpha   90.00
_cell.angle_beta   90.00
_cell.angle_gamma   90.00
#
_symmetry.space_group_name_H-M   'P 1'
#
loop_
_entity.id
_entity.type
_entity.pdbx_description
1 polymer ?
#
loop_
_entity_poly.entity_id
_entity_poly.type
_entity_poly.pdbx_seq_one_letter_code
_entity_poly.pdbx_strand_id
1 'polypeptide(L)'
;MQGHTTLKVWLVLVVVFVLGSFTGGAVTGFYHAMSRSDRNAPHDRFEKMRRDLSLTEDQTKSVSTILDETRNEYRSLRAELRPRFEEPRQKARTKIRALLTPEQQQKFDAMVAQQDAQRDGEQKKR
;
A
#
# COMPACT_ATOMS: atom_id res chain seq x y z
N MET A 1 45.36 -14.35 -19.71
CA MET A 1 44.10 -15.06 -20.06
C MET A 1 43.01 -14.85 -18.98
N GLN A 2 42.65 -13.61 -18.61
CA GLN A 2 41.68 -13.33 -17.52
C GLN A 2 40.45 -12.49 -17.96
N GLY A 3 40.44 -11.90 -19.16
CA GLY A 3 39.34 -11.02 -19.61
C GLY A 3 38.07 -11.73 -20.08
N HIS A 4 38.15 -13.01 -20.49
CA HIS A 4 36.99 -13.73 -21.01
C HIS A 4 36.09 -14.34 -19.92
N THR A 5 36.62 -14.61 -18.73
CA THR A 5 35.88 -15.23 -17.63
C THR A 5 35.02 -14.21 -16.90
N THR A 6 35.51 -12.99 -16.69
CA THR A 6 34.75 -11.90 -16.07
C THR A 6 33.56 -11.45 -16.92
N LEU A 7 33.73 -11.38 -18.25
CA LEU A 7 32.64 -11.07 -19.20
C LEU A 7 31.53 -12.12 -19.16
N LYS A 8 31.88 -13.40 -19.07
CA LYS A 8 30.91 -14.51 -18.97
C LYS A 8 30.15 -14.47 -17.65
N VAL A 9 30.83 -14.19 -16.54
CA VAL A 9 30.18 -14.06 -15.22
C VAL A 9 29.20 -12.89 -15.21
N TRP A 10 29.56 -11.76 -15.81
CA TRP A 10 28.68 -10.59 -15.91
C TRP A 10 27.45 -10.86 -16.77
N LEU A 11 27.61 -11.57 -17.89
CA LEU A 11 26.48 -12.00 -18.74
C LEU A 11 25.49 -12.90 -17.99
N VAL A 12 26.00 -13.87 -17.21
CA VAL A 12 25.14 -14.77 -16.42
C VAL A 12 24.35 -13.99 -15.36
N LEU A 13 24.97 -13.02 -14.68
CA LEU A 13 24.29 -12.20 -13.69
C LEU A 13 23.18 -11.33 -14.31
N VAL A 14 23.41 -10.74 -15.48
CA VAL A 14 22.39 -9.97 -16.21
C VAL A 14 21.22 -10.86 -16.64
N VAL A 15 21.50 -12.07 -17.13
CA VAL A 15 20.45 -13.02 -17.53
C VAL A 15 19.60 -13.46 -16.33
N VAL A 16 20.23 -13.83 -15.22
CA VAL A 16 19.51 -14.20 -13.97
C VAL A 16 18.67 -13.02 -13.46
N PHE A 17 19.18 -11.80 -13.55
CA PHE A 17 18.46 -10.59 -13.16
C PHE A 17 17.22 -10.34 -14.05
N VAL A 18 17.37 -10.47 -15.37
CA VAL A 18 16.26 -10.31 -16.32
C VAL A 18 15.18 -11.38 -16.12
N LEU A 19 15.57 -12.65 -15.92
CA LEU A 19 14.62 -13.73 -15.61
C LEU A 19 13.92 -13.53 -14.24
N GLY A 20 14.65 -13.04 -13.24
CA GLY A 20 14.09 -12.69 -11.92
C GLY A 20 13.10 -11.54 -11.99
N SER A 21 13.40 -10.48 -12.76
CA SER A 21 12.51 -9.33 -12.97
C SER A 21 11.22 -9.70 -13.70
N PHE A 22 11.27 -10.62 -14.68
CA PHE A 22 10.07 -11.10 -15.36
C PHE A 22 9.13 -11.87 -14.43
N THR A 23 9.70 -12.70 -13.55
CA THR A 23 8.94 -13.45 -12.54
C THR A 23 8.32 -12.52 -11.48
N GLY A 24 9.06 -11.51 -11.02
CA GLY A 24 8.55 -10.55 -10.03
C GLY A 24 7.44 -9.63 -10.56
N GLY A 25 7.53 -9.20 -11.82
CA GLY A 25 6.52 -8.33 -12.45
C GLY A 25 5.17 -9.02 -12.63
N ALA A 26 5.17 -10.29 -13.08
CA ALA A 26 3.95 -11.06 -13.29
C ALA A 26 3.22 -11.40 -11.98
N VAL A 27 3.94 -11.77 -10.92
CA VAL A 27 3.36 -12.04 -9.59
C VAL A 27 2.71 -10.78 -9.01
N THR A 28 3.37 -9.64 -9.14
CA THR A 28 2.84 -8.36 -8.64
C THR A 28 1.56 -7.94 -9.38
N GLY A 29 1.52 -8.13 -10.70
CA GLY A 29 0.33 -7.88 -11.52
C GLY A 29 -0.86 -8.79 -11.18
N PHE A 30 -0.60 -10.08 -10.95
CA PHE A 30 -1.63 -11.06 -10.62
C PHE A 30 -2.20 -10.87 -9.20
N TYR A 31 -1.34 -10.55 -8.22
CA TYR A 31 -1.78 -10.19 -6.87
C TYR A 31 -2.61 -8.88 -6.85
N HIS A 32 -2.26 -7.89 -7.69
CA HIS A 32 -3.05 -6.66 -7.81
C HIS A 32 -4.41 -6.88 -8.49
N ALA A 33 -4.50 -7.82 -9.43
CA ALA A 33 -5.77 -8.20 -10.06
C ALA A 33 -6.71 -8.92 -9.08
N MET A 34 -6.15 -9.81 -8.24
CA MET A 34 -6.92 -10.55 -7.22
C MET A 34 -7.36 -9.66 -6.04
N SER A 35 -6.57 -8.65 -5.69
CA SER A 35 -6.90 -7.70 -4.61
C SER A 35 -7.96 -6.65 -4.98
N ARG A 36 -8.42 -6.58 -6.24
CA ARG A 36 -9.51 -5.67 -6.65
C ARG A 36 -10.91 -6.18 -6.36
N SER A 37 -11.05 -7.42 -5.87
CA SER A 37 -12.35 -8.07 -5.67
C SER A 37 -13.19 -7.54 -4.50
N ASP A 38 -12.68 -6.60 -3.70
CA ASP A 38 -13.39 -6.08 -2.51
C ASP A 38 -13.65 -4.57 -2.55
N ARG A 39 -13.95 -4.06 -3.75
CA ARG A 39 -14.47 -2.70 -3.95
C ARG A 39 -15.99 -2.63 -3.77
N ASN A 40 -16.58 -3.42 -2.87
CA ASN A 40 -17.96 -3.16 -2.47
C ASN A 40 -17.97 -1.78 -1.79
N ALA A 41 -18.59 -0.81 -2.46
CA ALA A 41 -18.61 0.56 -1.98
C ALA A 41 -19.28 0.59 -0.59
N PRO A 42 -18.95 1.55 0.28
CA PRO A 42 -19.62 1.69 1.58
C PRO A 42 -21.16 1.70 1.46
N HIS A 43 -21.66 2.22 0.35
CA HIS A 43 -23.08 2.25 -0.01
C HIS A 43 -23.65 0.83 -0.25
N ASP A 44 -22.93 -0.04 -0.97
CA ASP A 44 -23.39 -1.42 -1.25
C ASP A 44 -23.54 -2.25 0.03
N ARG A 45 -22.67 -2.01 1.02
CA ARG A 45 -22.77 -2.70 2.32
C ARG A 45 -23.97 -2.23 3.14
N PHE A 46 -24.25 -0.93 3.13
CA PHE A 46 -25.42 -0.38 3.82
C PHE A 46 -26.72 -0.85 3.19
N GLU A 47 -26.83 -0.81 1.86
CA GLU A 47 -28.02 -1.28 1.14
C GLU A 47 -28.26 -2.79 1.32
N LYS A 48 -27.18 -3.59 1.37
CA LYS A 48 -27.29 -5.01 1.71
C LYS A 48 -27.83 -5.19 3.13
N MET A 49 -27.28 -4.49 4.12
CA MET A 49 -27.75 -4.57 5.51
C MET A 49 -29.21 -4.13 5.65
N ARG A 50 -29.60 -3.04 4.98
CA ARG A 50 -30.98 -2.55 4.95
C ARG A 50 -31.95 -3.63 4.45
N ARG A 51 -31.61 -4.29 3.34
CA ARG A 51 -32.40 -5.37 2.75
C ARG A 51 -32.42 -6.62 3.62
N ASP A 52 -31.26 -7.10 4.04
CA ASP A 52 -31.12 -8.37 4.76
C ASP A 52 -31.81 -8.31 6.14
N LEU A 53 -31.83 -7.13 6.76
CA LEU A 53 -32.54 -6.89 8.03
C LEU A 53 -33.96 -6.35 7.86
N SER A 54 -34.40 -6.10 6.61
CA SER A 54 -35.70 -5.50 6.30
C SER A 54 -36.00 -4.24 7.10
N LEU A 55 -35.03 -3.32 7.17
CA LEU A 55 -35.15 -2.09 7.95
C LEU A 55 -36.28 -1.22 7.42
N THR A 56 -37.07 -0.64 8.34
CA THR A 56 -38.03 0.41 8.00
C THR A 56 -37.31 1.70 7.60
N GLU A 57 -38.03 2.67 7.06
CA GLU A 57 -37.44 3.97 6.69
C GLU A 57 -36.84 4.69 7.90
N ASP A 58 -37.56 4.70 9.03
CA ASP A 58 -37.08 5.31 10.27
C ASP A 58 -35.82 4.60 10.80
N GLN A 59 -35.79 3.27 10.80
CA GLN A 59 -34.61 2.50 11.19
C GLN A 59 -33.43 2.75 10.24
N THR A 60 -33.68 2.81 8.94
CA THR A 60 -32.66 3.10 7.91
C THR A 60 -32.03 4.46 8.17
N LYS A 61 -32.84 5.48 8.46
CA LYS A 61 -32.37 6.83 8.78
C LYS A 61 -31.50 6.83 10.05
N SER A 62 -31.96 6.22 11.13
CA SER A 62 -31.20 6.13 12.39
C SER A 62 -29.87 5.39 12.21
N VAL A 63 -29.86 4.26 11.51
CA VAL A 63 -28.62 3.50 11.25
C VAL A 63 -27.67 4.29 10.37
N SER A 64 -28.16 4.99 9.34
CA SER A 64 -27.31 5.86 8.52
C SER A 64 -26.63 6.93 9.36
N THR A 65 -27.37 7.60 10.25
CA THR A 65 -26.81 8.62 11.16
C THR A 65 -25.72 8.04 12.05
N ILE A 66 -25.96 6.88 12.69
CA ILE A 66 -24.97 6.22 13.56
C ILE A 66 -23.70 5.88 12.77
N LEU A 67 -23.84 5.35 11.56
CA LEU A 67 -22.69 5.01 10.72
C LEU A 67 -21.89 6.24 10.27
N ASP A 68 -22.57 7.35 9.98
CA ASP A 68 -21.93 8.60 9.59
C ASP A 68 -21.17 9.24 10.77
N GLU A 69 -21.78 9.27 11.96
CA GLU A 69 -21.14 9.71 13.20
C GLU A 69 -19.90 8.86 13.51
N THR A 70 -20.05 7.54 13.49
CA THR A 70 -18.96 6.58 13.68
C THR A 70 -17.83 6.84 12.67
N ARG A 71 -18.16 7.09 11.41
CA ARG A 71 -17.17 7.39 10.37
C ARG A 71 -16.43 8.70 10.65
N ASN A 72 -17.10 9.70 11.20
CA ASN A 72 -16.47 10.96 11.60
C ASN A 72 -15.53 10.76 12.79
N GLU A 73 -15.93 10.00 13.81
CA GLU A 73 -15.07 9.65 14.94
C GLU A 73 -13.79 8.94 14.48
N TYR A 74 -13.93 7.93 13.61
CA TYR A 74 -12.76 7.25 13.03
C TYR A 74 -11.86 8.18 12.22
N ARG A 75 -12.44 9.15 11.48
CA ARG A 75 -11.66 10.15 10.73
C ARG A 75 -10.85 11.03 11.69
N SER A 76 -11.48 11.52 12.77
CA SER A 76 -10.82 12.34 13.79
C SER A 76 -9.71 11.56 14.50
N LEU A 77 -9.99 10.34 14.95
CA LEU A 77 -9.01 9.48 15.62
C LEU A 77 -7.81 9.20 14.71
N ARG A 78 -8.06 8.91 13.42
CA ARG A 78 -6.98 8.69 12.45
C ARG A 78 -6.14 9.95 12.26
N ALA A 79 -6.75 11.13 12.20
CA ALA A 79 -6.03 12.38 12.07
C ALA A 79 -5.11 12.63 13.27
N GLU A 80 -5.58 12.35 14.48
CA GLU A 80 -4.79 12.47 15.72
C GLU A 80 -3.64 11.46 15.80
N LEU A 81 -3.91 10.20 15.45
CA LEU A 81 -2.91 9.12 15.58
C LEU A 81 -1.87 9.15 14.46
N ARG A 82 -2.20 9.67 13.28
CA ARG A 82 -1.29 9.73 12.11
C ARG A 82 0.11 10.27 12.45
N PRO A 83 0.29 11.46 13.05
CA PRO A 83 1.61 11.99 13.37
C PRO A 83 2.38 11.09 14.35
N ARG A 84 1.71 10.37 15.25
CA ARG A 84 2.37 9.46 16.20
C ARG A 84 3.09 8.29 15.52
N PHE A 85 2.70 7.95 14.28
CA PHE A 85 3.36 6.90 13.50
C PHE A 85 4.52 7.41 12.64
N GLU A 86 4.66 8.72 12.42
CA GLU A 86 5.72 9.24 11.56
C GLU A 86 7.09 9.11 12.22
N GLU A 87 7.22 9.39 13.51
CA GLU A 87 8.52 9.29 14.20
C GLU A 87 9.06 7.84 14.20
N PRO A 88 8.29 6.79 14.58
CA PRO A 88 8.75 5.41 14.45
C PRO A 88 9.11 5.03 13.01
N ARG A 89 8.36 5.51 12.01
CA ARG A 89 8.66 5.27 10.59
C ARG A 89 10.01 5.87 10.19
N GLN A 90 10.27 7.12 10.54
CA GLN A 90 11.54 7.77 10.22
C GLN A 90 12.71 7.09 10.94
N LYS A 91 12.54 6.74 12.23
CA LYS A 91 13.56 5.97 12.97
C LYS A 91 13.87 4.64 12.31
N ALA A 92 12.86 3.89 11.87
CA ALA A 92 13.04 2.63 11.15
C ALA A 92 13.76 2.85 9.81
N ARG A 93 13.38 3.86 9.03
CA ARG A 93 14.03 4.21 7.75
C ARG A 93 15.50 4.54 7.93
N THR A 94 15.85 5.34 8.94
CA THR A 94 17.25 5.68 9.25
C THR A 94 18.07 4.44 9.60
N LYS A 95 17.53 3.57 10.47
CA LYS A 95 18.20 2.32 10.86
C LYS A 95 18.40 1.38 9.67
N ILE A 96 17.40 1.23 8.80
CA ILE A 96 17.50 0.41 7.59
C ILE A 96 18.55 1.00 6.66
N ARG A 97 18.49 2.31 6.38
CA ARG A 97 19.43 3.00 5.48
C ARG A 97 20.89 2.81 5.90
N ALA A 98 21.16 2.85 7.20
CA ALA A 98 22.51 2.68 7.75
C ALA A 98 23.12 1.30 7.47
N LEU A 99 22.30 0.28 7.18
CA LEU A 99 22.75 -1.08 6.86
C LEU A 99 22.96 -1.31 5.36
N LEU A 100 22.63 -0.33 4.51
CA LEU A 100 22.64 -0.45 3.06
C LEU A 100 23.92 0.12 2.46
N THR A 101 24.40 -0.53 1.39
CA THR A 101 25.44 0.02 0.50
C THR A 101 24.97 1.30 -0.20
N PRO A 102 25.86 2.16 -0.69
CA PRO A 102 25.49 3.40 -1.38
C PRO A 102 24.50 3.19 -2.53
N GLU A 103 24.67 2.14 -3.33
CA GLU A 103 23.79 1.81 -4.45
C GLU A 103 22.40 1.36 -3.96
N GLN A 104 22.35 0.58 -2.87
CA GLN A 104 21.10 0.15 -2.25
C GLN A 104 20.36 1.31 -1.58
N GLN A 105 21.09 2.28 -1.00
CA GLN A 105 20.51 3.48 -0.39
C GLN A 105 19.73 4.31 -1.42
N GLN A 106 20.27 4.49 -2.62
CA GLN A 106 19.57 5.20 -3.70
C GLN A 106 18.26 4.51 -4.10
N LYS A 107 18.29 3.17 -4.23
CA LYS A 107 17.08 2.39 -4.52
C LYS A 107 16.06 2.48 -3.37
N PHE A 108 16.54 2.44 -2.13
CA PHE A 108 15.68 2.56 -0.95
C PHE A 108 15.00 3.92 -0.85
N ASP A 109 15.71 5.01 -1.14
CA ASP A 109 15.14 6.36 -1.16
C ASP A 109 14.04 6.51 -2.20
N ALA A 110 14.26 5.97 -3.40
CA ALA A 110 13.25 5.98 -4.46
C ALA A 110 11.98 5.22 -4.04
N MET A 111 12.12 4.05 -3.39
CA MET A 111 10.98 3.28 -2.88
C MET A 111 10.24 4.06 -1.79
N VAL A 112 10.96 4.68 -0.86
CA VAL A 112 10.38 5.51 0.21
C VAL A 112 9.61 6.70 -0.36
N ALA A 113 10.20 7.42 -1.31
CA ALA A 113 9.58 8.58 -1.94
C ALA A 113 8.29 8.19 -2.69
N GLN A 114 8.29 7.06 -3.41
CA GLN A 114 7.10 6.54 -4.08
C GLN A 114 5.99 6.21 -3.08
N GLN A 115 6.32 5.55 -1.97
CA GLN A 115 5.35 5.22 -0.92
C GLN A 115 4.77 6.47 -0.26
N ASP A 116 5.58 7.48 0.02
CA ASP A 116 5.10 8.73 0.64
C ASP A 116 4.19 9.50 -0.33
N ALA A 117 4.54 9.58 -1.62
CA ALA A 117 3.69 10.19 -2.63
C ALA A 117 2.33 9.47 -2.78
N GLN A 118 2.31 8.13 -2.70
CA GLN A 118 1.07 7.36 -2.72
C GLN A 118 0.21 7.65 -1.48
N ARG A 119 0.82 7.69 -0.29
CA ARG A 119 0.12 8.01 0.96
C ARG A 119 -0.49 9.41 0.94
N ASP A 120 0.24 10.39 0.43
CA ASP A 120 -0.25 11.77 0.32
C ASP A 120 -1.35 11.90 -0.74
N GLY A 121 -1.25 11.15 -1.83
CA GLY A 121 -2.31 11.04 -2.84
C GLY A 121 -3.60 10.41 -2.29
N GLU A 122 -3.49 9.37 -1.47
CA GLU A 122 -4.65 8.76 -0.79
C GLU A 122 -5.27 9.68 0.26
N GLN A 123 -4.48 10.54 0.90
CA GLN A 123 -5.00 11.54 1.84
C GLN A 123 -5.79 12.63 1.13
N LYS A 124 -5.30 13.12 -0.01
CA LYS A 124 -5.99 14.18 -0.77
C LYS A 124 -7.29 13.73 -1.45
N LYS A 125 -7.46 12.42 -1.66
CA LYS A 125 -8.64 11.83 -2.32
C LYS A 125 -9.79 11.47 -1.37
N ARG A 126 -9.62 11.61 -0.06
CA ARG A 126 -10.59 11.17 0.97
C ARG A 126 -11.12 12.34 1.78
#